data_AF-A0A806TU87-F1
#
_entry.id   AF-A0A806TU87-F1
#
_cell.length_a   1.000
_cell.length_b   1.000
_cell.length_c   1.000
_cell.angle_alpha   90.00
_cell.angle_beta   90.00
_cell.angle_gamma   90.00
#
_symmetry.space_group_name_H-M   'P 1'
#
loop_
_entity.id
_entity.type
_entity.pdbx_description
1 polymer ?
#
loop_
_entity_poly.entity_id
_entity_poly.type
_entity_poly.pdbx_seq_one_letter_code
_entity_poly.pdbx_strand_id
1 'polypeptide(L)'
;MLITVTGATGHLGRRIVHQLSKTLSPNQIRIGAHNPSKAAALKEAGFQVAHLDYQDPATLTPALAGSDVVVYVPSLTYSLTGRVTELENLLTAIKDR
;
A
#
# COMPACT_ATOMS: atom_id res chain seq x y z
N MET A 1 -15.01 -6.54 0.51
CA MET A 1 -14.15 -5.68 1.34
C MET A 1 -12.69 -5.99 1.05
N LEU A 2 -11.99 -5.06 0.41
CA LEU A 2 -10.57 -5.09 0.07
C LEU A 2 -9.83 -3.99 0.86
N ILE A 3 -8.78 -4.39 1.57
CA ILE A 3 -7.91 -3.48 2.34
C ILE A 3 -6.56 -3.38 1.62
N THR A 4 -6.18 -2.18 1.19
CA THR A 4 -4.83 -1.92 0.66
C THR A 4 -3.95 -1.36 1.75
N VAL A 5 -2.86 -2.07 2.07
CA VAL A 5 -1.84 -1.60 3.02
C VAL A 5 -0.68 -1.04 2.20
N THR A 6 -0.40 0.25 2.36
CA THR A 6 0.77 0.89 1.72
C THR A 6 2.03 0.65 2.56
N GLY A 7 3.21 0.76 1.94
CA GLY A 7 4.46 0.48 2.66
C GLY A 7 4.53 -0.93 3.26
N ALA A 8 3.79 -1.88 2.67
CA ALA A 8 3.52 -3.20 3.26
C ALA A 8 4.77 -4.08 3.41
N THR A 9 5.83 -3.78 2.66
CA THR A 9 7.14 -4.46 2.77
C THR A 9 8.07 -3.87 3.83
N GLY A 10 7.67 -2.75 4.46
CA GLY A 10 8.42 -2.11 5.55
C GLY A 10 8.24 -2.79 6.91
N HIS A 11 8.94 -2.30 7.93
CA HIS A 11 8.92 -2.90 9.27
C HIS A 11 7.54 -2.93 9.94
N LEU A 12 6.78 -1.84 9.81
CA LEU A 12 5.42 -1.74 10.33
C LEU A 12 4.42 -2.41 9.40
N GLY A 13 4.49 -2.13 8.09
CA GLY A 13 3.59 -2.69 7.09
C GLY A 13 3.48 -4.21 7.13
N ARG A 14 4.62 -4.93 7.23
CA ARG A 14 4.61 -6.40 7.32
C ARG A 14 3.87 -6.92 8.55
N ARG A 15 3.93 -6.19 9.68
CA ARG A 15 3.24 -6.57 10.92
C ARG A 15 1.74 -6.33 10.81
N ILE A 16 1.35 -5.22 10.17
CA ILE A 16 -0.06 -4.94 9.86
C ILE A 16 -0.63 -6.06 8.98
N VAL A 17 0.03 -6.38 7.86
CA VAL A 17 -0.39 -7.46 6.95
C VAL A 17 -0.50 -8.79 7.69
N HIS A 18 0.52 -9.15 8.48
CA HIS A 18 0.50 -10.38 9.27
C HIS A 18 -0.64 -10.43 10.29
N GLN A 19 -0.99 -9.30 10.92
CA GLN A 19 -2.08 -9.28 11.88
C GLN A 19 -3.45 -9.34 11.18
N LEU A 20 -3.61 -8.67 10.04
CA LEU A 20 -4.82 -8.75 9.22
C LEU A 20 -5.04 -10.16 8.66
N SER A 21 -3.97 -10.85 8.25
CA SER A 21 -4.08 -12.20 7.69
C SER A 21 -4.51 -13.27 8.69
N LYS A 22 -4.61 -12.94 9.99
CA LYS A 22 -5.15 -13.85 11.01
C LYS A 22 -6.68 -13.91 10.98
N THR A 23 -7.33 -12.90 10.40
CA THR A 23 -8.79 -12.78 10.39
C THR A 23 -9.37 -12.60 8.99
N LEU A 24 -8.55 -12.21 8.01
CA LEU A 24 -8.94 -11.99 6.63
C LEU A 24 -8.16 -12.91 5.69
N SER A 25 -8.79 -13.33 4.59
CA SER A 25 -8.12 -14.11 3.56
C SER A 25 -7.18 -13.23 2.71
N PRO A 26 -6.11 -13.79 2.11
CA PRO A 26 -5.14 -13.02 1.33
C PRO A 26 -5.73 -12.21 0.17
N ASN A 27 -6.84 -12.65 -0.42
CA ASN A 27 -7.54 -11.92 -1.48
C ASN A 27 -8.29 -10.66 -0.98
N GLN A 28 -8.48 -10.50 0.33
CA GLN A 28 -9.06 -9.31 0.96
C GLN A 28 -7.99 -8.29 1.35
N ILE A 29 -6.70 -8.60 1.15
CA ILE A 29 -5.58 -7.74 1.54
C ILE A 29 -4.69 -7.52 0.31
N ARG A 30 -4.51 -6.26 -0.10
CA ARG A 30 -3.57 -5.86 -1.14
C ARG A 30 -2.32 -5.25 -0.53
N ILE A 31 -1.17 -5.68 -1.03
CA ILE A 31 0.17 -5.25 -0.66
C ILE A 31 0.58 -4.12 -1.60
N GLY A 32 0.53 -2.87 -1.11
CA GLY A 32 1.09 -1.72 -1.80
C GLY A 32 2.60 -1.63 -1.51
N ALA A 33 3.42 -1.87 -2.53
CA ALA A 33 4.87 -1.91 -2.41
C ALA A 33 5.56 -0.97 -3.39
N HIS A 34 6.50 -0.16 -2.89
CA HIS A 34 7.37 0.67 -3.72
C HIS A 34 8.18 -0.17 -4.71
N ASN A 35 8.74 -1.29 -4.24
CA ASN A 35 9.38 -2.26 -5.10
C ASN A 35 8.67 -3.62 -4.98
N PRO A 36 7.85 -4.02 -5.97
CA PRO A 36 7.10 -5.28 -5.94
C PRO A 36 7.95 -6.53 -5.77
N SER A 37 9.22 -6.52 -6.23
CA SER A 37 10.13 -7.66 -6.05
C SER A 37 10.39 -7.98 -4.57
N LYS A 38 10.38 -6.97 -3.70
CA LYS A 38 10.52 -7.15 -2.24
C LYS A 38 9.28 -7.80 -1.60
N ALA A 39 8.17 -7.91 -2.33
CA ALA A 39 6.94 -8.55 -1.89
C ALA A 39 6.77 -9.97 -2.47
N ALA A 40 7.80 -10.57 -3.08
CA ALA A 40 7.72 -11.89 -3.71
C ALA A 40 7.15 -12.97 -2.77
N ALA A 41 7.66 -13.06 -1.54
CA ALA A 41 7.16 -14.02 -0.54
C ALA A 41 5.68 -13.79 -0.17
N LEU A 42 5.21 -12.54 -0.17
CA LEU A 42 3.79 -12.24 0.05
C LEU A 42 2.96 -12.63 -1.17
N LYS A 43 3.47 -12.43 -2.39
CA LYS A 43 2.80 -12.88 -3.61
C LYS A 43 2.66 -14.41 -3.62
N GLU A 44 3.71 -15.14 -3.25
CA GLU A 44 3.70 -16.60 -3.11
C GLU A 44 2.72 -17.08 -2.03
N ALA A 45 2.55 -16.30 -0.95
CA ALA A 45 1.54 -16.54 0.09
C ALA A 45 0.10 -16.19 -0.35
N GLY A 46 -0.12 -15.83 -1.62
CA GLY A 46 -1.45 -15.61 -2.20
C GLY A 46 -1.98 -14.18 -2.09
N PHE A 47 -1.17 -13.22 -1.63
CA PHE A 47 -1.56 -11.82 -1.57
C PHE A 47 -1.50 -11.15 -2.94
N GLN A 48 -2.42 -10.22 -3.20
CA GLN A 48 -2.32 -9.32 -4.35
C GLN A 48 -1.23 -8.27 -4.09
N VAL A 49 -0.28 -8.12 -5.02
CA VAL A 49 0.77 -7.10 -4.91
C VAL A 49 0.54 -6.04 -5.99
N ALA A 50 0.53 -4.78 -5.57
CA ALA A 50 0.48 -3.63 -6.46
C ALA A 50 1.72 -2.75 -6.28
N HIS A 51 2.28 -2.30 -7.40
CA HIS A 51 3.31 -1.27 -7.38
C HIS A 51 2.69 0.05 -6.90
N LEU A 52 3.28 0.66 -5.89
CA LEU A 52 2.78 1.89 -5.29
C LEU A 52 3.97 2.76 -4.89
N ASP A 53 4.14 3.85 -5.62
CA ASP A 53 5.12 4.90 -5.34
C ASP A 53 4.39 6.20 -5.02
N TYR A 54 4.58 6.73 -3.82
CA TYR A 54 3.94 7.98 -3.38
C TYR A 54 4.36 9.20 -4.21
N GLN A 55 5.50 9.13 -4.90
CA GLN A 55 6.01 10.20 -5.74
C GLN A 55 5.58 10.06 -7.19
N ASP A 56 4.99 8.92 -7.57
CA ASP A 56 4.45 8.70 -8.91
C ASP A 56 2.93 8.45 -8.84
N PRO A 57 2.12 9.51 -9.02
CA PRO A 57 0.67 9.43 -9.04
C PRO A 57 0.10 8.38 -10.01
N ALA A 58 0.79 8.10 -11.13
CA ALA A 58 0.34 7.13 -12.12
C ALA A 58 0.30 5.69 -11.54
N THR A 59 1.08 5.42 -10.49
CA THR A 59 1.07 4.14 -9.78
C THR A 59 -0.01 4.06 -8.70
N LEU A 60 -0.45 5.20 -8.15
CA LEU A 60 -1.33 5.24 -6.98
C LEU A 60 -2.76 4.82 -7.31
N THR A 61 -3.36 5.43 -8.34
CA THR A 61 -4.74 5.12 -8.75
C THR A 61 -4.95 3.63 -9.04
N PRO A 62 -4.15 2.96 -9.90
CA PRO A 62 -4.33 1.52 -10.14
C PRO A 62 -4.04 0.68 -8.89
N ALA A 63 -3.09 1.07 -8.03
CA ALA A 63 -2.81 0.33 -6.80
C ALA A 63 -3.96 0.40 -5.78
N LEU A 64 -4.69 1.52 -5.75
CA LEU A 64 -5.79 1.76 -4.82
C LEU A 64 -7.17 1.36 -5.40
N ALA A 65 -7.27 1.10 -6.71
CA ALA A 65 -8.51 0.76 -7.38
C ALA A 65 -9.27 -0.39 -6.71
N GLY A 66 -10.56 -0.18 -6.43
CA GLY A 66 -11.44 -1.16 -5.78
C GLY A 66 -11.16 -1.40 -4.29
N SER A 67 -10.28 -0.63 -3.65
CA SER A 67 -10.03 -0.73 -2.21
C SER A 67 -11.14 -0.04 -1.42
N ASP A 68 -11.79 -0.78 -0.53
CA ASP A 68 -12.76 -0.23 0.42
C ASP A 68 -12.06 0.55 1.55
N VAL A 69 -10.90 0.04 2.00
CA VAL A 69 -10.09 0.66 3.05
C VAL A 69 -8.65 0.79 2.58
N VAL A 70 -8.02 1.93 2.85
CA VAL A 70 -6.59 2.15 2.62
C VAL A 70 -5.91 2.40 3.96
N VAL A 71 -4.97 1.53 4.33
CA VAL A 71 -4.10 1.72 5.49
C VAL A 71 -2.84 2.43 5.00
N TYR A 72 -2.79 3.74 5.23
CA TYR A 72 -1.63 4.57 4.89
C TYR A 72 -0.51 4.42 5.92
N VAL A 73 0.63 3.87 5.49
CA VAL A 73 1.88 3.86 6.24
C VAL A 73 2.81 4.94 5.68
N PRO A 74 3.10 6.02 6.42
CA PRO A 74 3.98 7.09 5.96
C PRO A 74 5.39 6.58 5.60
N SER A 75 6.04 7.24 4.65
CA SER A 75 7.42 6.96 4.30
C SER A 75 8.42 7.47 5.37
N LEU A 76 9.70 7.19 5.14
CA LEU A 76 10.80 7.74 5.93
C LEU A 76 11.38 9.03 5.32
N THR A 77 10.72 9.63 4.31
CA THR A 77 11.19 10.84 3.62
C THR A 77 11.53 11.95 4.61
N TYR A 78 12.75 12.47 4.61
CA TYR A 78 13.19 13.41 5.65
C TYR A 78 12.62 14.83 5.47
N SER A 79 12.34 15.23 4.24
CA SER A 79 11.75 16.54 3.96
C SER A 79 10.29 16.59 4.40
N LEU A 80 9.93 17.63 5.17
CA LEU A 80 8.54 17.89 5.56
C LEU A 80 7.66 18.12 4.33
N THR A 81 8.11 18.94 3.38
CA THR A 81 7.37 19.20 2.14
C THR A 81 7.20 17.91 1.34
N GLY A 82 8.25 17.08 1.25
CA GLY A 82 8.19 15.78 0.60
C GLY A 82 7.14 14.85 1.21
N ARG A 83 7.08 14.73 2.54
CA ARG A 83 6.05 13.91 3.21
C ARG A 83 4.64 14.42 2.97
N VAL A 84 4.44 15.74 2.97
CA VAL A 84 3.13 16.34 2.69
C VAL A 84 2.71 16.04 1.26
N THR A 85 3.60 16.24 0.28
CA THR A 85 3.33 15.92 -1.13
C THR A 85 2.99 14.45 -1.33
N GLU A 86 3.70 13.52 -0.69
CA GLU A 86 3.40 12.10 -0.75
C GLU A 86 1.99 11.77 -0.22
N LEU A 87 1.59 12.40 0.89
CA LEU A 87 0.24 12.25 1.43
C LEU A 87 -0.81 12.87 0.49
N GLU A 88 -0.56 14.05 -0.06
CA GLU A 88 -1.45 14.74 -1.01
C GLU A 88 -1.68 13.92 -2.28
N ASN A 89 -0.62 13.33 -2.84
CA ASN A 89 -0.71 12.44 -4.00
C ASN A 89 -1.62 11.24 -3.71
N LEU A 90 -1.43 10.61 -2.54
CA LEU A 90 -2.27 9.51 -2.11
C LEU A 90 -3.72 9.96 -1.91
N LEU A 91 -3.98 11.07 -1.23
CA LEU A 91 -5.33 11.58 -1.02
C LEU A 91 -6.02 11.95 -2.34
N THR A 92 -5.28 12.46 -3.32
CA THR A 92 -5.78 12.74 -4.67
C THR A 92 -6.19 11.46 -5.38
N ALA A 93 -5.31 10.47 -5.44
CA ALA A 93 -5.64 9.15 -6.00
C ALA A 93 -6.81 8.46 -5.27
N ILE A 94 -7.04 8.81 -4.01
CA ILE A 94 -8.17 8.32 -3.22
C ILE A 94 -9.49 9.01 -3.58
N LYS A 95 -9.47 10.27 -3.99
CA LYS A 95 -10.67 11.03 -4.38
C LYS A 95 -11.09 10.70 -5.80
N ASP A 96 -10.14 10.39 -6.67
CA ASP A 96 -10.36 10.12 -8.09
C ASP A 96 -10.83 8.66 -8.37
N ARG A 97 -11.31 7.96 -7.34
CA ARG A 97 -11.77 6.56 -7.40
C ARG A 97 -13.21 6.42 -7.87
#